data_AF-A0A1F9E2A2-F1
#
_entry.id   AF-A0A1F9E2A2-F1
#
_cell.length_a   1.000
_cell.length_b   1.000
_cell.length_c   1.000
_cell.angle_alpha   90.00
_cell.angle_beta   90.00
_cell.angle_gamma   90.00
#
_symmetry.space_group_name_H-M   'P 1'
#
loop_
_entity.id
_entity.type
_entity.pdbx_description
1 polymer ?
#
loop_
_entity_poly.entity_id
_entity_poly.type
_entity_poly.pdbx_seq_one_letter_code
_entity_poly.pdbx_strand_id
1 'polypeptide(L)'
;MLGLPGETPQTLRQTLEFADSLHVPYSLNLLTPYVGTEIRAKAAEWGIHILSSDWRLYGQGRPLTATSSVKPWHVMRAVNRYRRGVRQYLEDLLREERRGMLGATHAEELARHRHWSFLRRLIGEEILERYGNIAERSDGKGIDALARSLARPLRMPAAEVKLHVEPLLRDGHIYPAPASGGGRRWSWS
;
A
#
# COMPACT_ATOMS: atom_id res chain seq x y z
N MET A 1 -13.60 -9.38 4.46
CA MET A 1 -13.46 -10.17 3.22
C MET A 1 -14.72 -9.99 2.41
N LEU A 2 -14.64 -9.89 1.07
CA LEU A 2 -15.79 -9.80 0.16
C LEU A 2 -15.70 -10.87 -0.94
N GLY A 3 -16.83 -11.31 -1.48
CA GLY A 3 -16.94 -12.31 -2.54
C GLY A 3 -16.97 -13.74 -2.04
N LEU A 4 -17.40 -13.97 -0.80
CA LEU A 4 -17.47 -15.31 -0.20
C LEU A 4 -18.69 -16.11 -0.71
N PRO A 5 -18.66 -17.46 -0.60
CA PRO A 5 -19.84 -18.30 -0.80
C PRO A 5 -21.05 -17.81 0.01
N GLY A 6 -22.23 -17.82 -0.61
CA GLY A 6 -23.48 -17.40 0.04
C GLY A 6 -23.67 -15.88 0.19
N GLU A 7 -22.66 -15.07 -0.12
CA GLU A 7 -22.79 -13.62 -0.08
C GLU A 7 -23.79 -13.11 -1.14
N THR A 8 -24.47 -12.00 -0.88
CA THR A 8 -25.43 -11.36 -1.79
C THR A 8 -25.11 -9.87 -1.93
N PRO A 9 -25.67 -9.16 -2.94
CA PRO A 9 -25.55 -7.70 -3.03
C PRO A 9 -26.07 -6.93 -1.80
N GLN A 10 -26.97 -7.53 -1.04
CA GLN A 10 -27.52 -7.01 0.22
C GLN A 10 -26.50 -7.18 1.35
N THR A 11 -25.95 -8.38 1.54
CA THR A 11 -24.97 -8.63 2.60
C THR A 11 -23.67 -7.87 2.36
N LEU A 12 -23.24 -7.70 1.10
CA LEU A 12 -22.13 -6.81 0.73
C LEU A 12 -22.32 -5.38 1.24
N ARG A 13 -23.55 -4.84 1.12
CA ARG A 13 -23.87 -3.49 1.63
C ARG A 13 -23.86 -3.46 3.14
N GLN A 14 -24.48 -4.44 3.79
CA GLN A 14 -24.49 -4.56 5.25
C GLN A 14 -23.09 -4.64 5.84
N THR A 15 -22.16 -5.36 5.19
CA THR A 15 -20.76 -5.42 5.61
C THR A 15 -20.10 -4.04 5.60
N LEU A 16 -20.33 -3.24 4.54
CA LEU A 16 -19.78 -1.89 4.47
C LEU A 16 -20.42 -0.94 5.47
N GLU A 17 -21.74 -1.01 5.63
CA GLU A 17 -22.47 -0.19 6.61
C GLU A 17 -22.04 -0.51 8.04
N PHE A 18 -21.86 -1.79 8.36
CA PHE A 18 -21.33 -2.22 9.64
C PHE A 18 -19.90 -1.71 9.85
N ALA A 19 -19.00 -1.88 8.85
CA ALA A 19 -17.63 -1.40 8.95
C ALA A 19 -17.54 0.12 9.13
N ASP A 20 -18.37 0.88 8.39
CA ASP A 20 -18.47 2.34 8.53
C ASP A 20 -18.97 2.73 9.93
N SER A 21 -19.94 1.99 10.48
CA SER A 21 -20.52 2.26 11.81
C SER A 21 -19.55 2.12 12.98
N LEU A 22 -18.46 1.36 12.81
CA LEU A 22 -17.46 1.15 13.85
C LEU A 22 -16.57 2.38 14.07
N HIS A 23 -16.52 3.33 13.13
CA HIS A 23 -15.66 4.51 13.19
C HIS A 23 -14.17 4.17 13.45
N VAL A 24 -13.72 3.01 12.97
CA VAL A 24 -12.32 2.57 13.05
C VAL A 24 -11.75 2.36 11.65
N PRO A 25 -10.43 2.53 11.47
CA PRO A 25 -9.78 2.18 10.22
C PRO A 25 -9.99 0.70 9.87
N TYR A 26 -10.45 0.42 8.64
CA TYR A 26 -10.59 -0.93 8.12
C TYR A 26 -10.08 -1.04 6.69
N SER A 27 -9.79 -2.27 6.26
CA SER A 27 -9.42 -2.59 4.88
C SER A 27 -10.33 -3.67 4.32
N LEU A 28 -10.51 -3.64 3.00
CA LEU A 28 -11.30 -4.64 2.28
C LEU A 28 -10.38 -5.59 1.53
N ASN A 29 -10.51 -6.88 1.84
CA ASN A 29 -9.87 -7.95 1.12
C ASN A 29 -10.89 -8.70 0.27
N LEU A 30 -10.47 -9.09 -0.94
CA LEU A 30 -11.29 -9.85 -1.87
C LEU A 30 -10.94 -11.34 -1.76
N LEU A 31 -11.94 -12.20 -1.91
CA LEU A 31 -11.72 -13.63 -2.00
C LEU A 31 -10.71 -13.93 -3.12
N THR A 32 -9.58 -14.49 -2.73
CA THR A 32 -8.50 -14.90 -3.63
C THR A 32 -8.27 -16.41 -3.42
N PRO A 33 -8.65 -17.25 -4.40
CA PRO A 33 -8.56 -18.71 -4.26
C PRO A 33 -7.13 -19.19 -4.53
N TYR A 34 -6.25 -19.02 -3.54
CA TYR A 34 -4.83 -19.40 -3.65
C TYR A 34 -4.65 -20.88 -4.00
N VAL A 35 -3.64 -21.19 -4.81
CA VAL A 35 -3.28 -22.57 -5.15
C VAL A 35 -2.92 -23.35 -3.87
N GLY A 36 -3.44 -24.57 -3.75
CA GLY A 36 -3.25 -25.42 -2.57
C GLY A 36 -4.26 -25.18 -1.43
N THR A 37 -5.17 -24.21 -1.56
CA THR A 37 -6.24 -24.00 -0.58
C THR A 37 -7.49 -24.84 -0.87
N GLU A 38 -8.20 -25.25 0.17
CA GLU A 38 -9.46 -25.99 0.03
C GLU A 38 -10.51 -25.19 -0.74
N ILE A 39 -10.59 -23.87 -0.50
CA ILE A 39 -11.51 -22.97 -1.22
C ILE A 39 -11.28 -22.97 -2.73
N ARG A 40 -10.05 -23.23 -3.19
CA ARG A 40 -9.74 -23.41 -4.61
C ARG A 40 -10.06 -24.83 -5.07
N ALA A 41 -9.65 -25.85 -4.30
CA ALA A 41 -9.84 -27.25 -4.66
C ALA A 41 -11.33 -27.62 -4.79
N LYS A 42 -12.17 -27.08 -3.90
CA LYS A 42 -13.62 -27.32 -3.82
C LYS A 42 -14.45 -26.12 -4.29
N ALA A 43 -13.88 -25.26 -5.14
CA ALA A 43 -14.54 -24.02 -5.55
C ALA A 43 -15.94 -24.27 -6.13
N ALA A 44 -16.09 -25.26 -7.02
CA ALA A 44 -17.37 -25.61 -7.62
C ALA A 44 -18.40 -26.09 -6.59
N GLU A 45 -17.98 -26.94 -5.63
CA GLU A 45 -18.84 -27.44 -4.55
C GLU A 45 -19.36 -26.30 -3.67
N TRP A 46 -18.56 -25.25 -3.48
CA TRP A 46 -18.92 -24.08 -2.68
C TRP A 46 -19.60 -22.97 -3.51
N GLY A 47 -19.96 -23.24 -4.77
CA GLY A 47 -20.63 -22.27 -5.64
C GLY A 47 -19.74 -21.09 -6.05
N ILE A 48 -18.43 -21.28 -6.05
CA ILE A 48 -17.43 -20.30 -6.48
C ILE A 48 -16.99 -20.63 -7.92
N HIS A 49 -17.15 -19.66 -8.81
CA HIS A 49 -16.58 -19.69 -10.15
C HIS A 49 -15.28 -18.89 -10.17
N ILE A 50 -14.16 -19.56 -10.44
CA ILE A 50 -12.85 -18.92 -10.60
C ILE A 50 -12.76 -18.33 -12.01
N LEU A 51 -12.56 -17.02 -12.12
CA LEU A 51 -12.55 -16.29 -13.38
C LEU A 51 -11.16 -16.23 -14.03
N SER A 52 -10.10 -16.41 -13.24
CA SER A 52 -8.73 -16.48 -13.75
C SER A 52 -7.83 -17.31 -12.84
N SER A 53 -7.00 -18.14 -13.47
CA SER A 53 -5.91 -18.87 -12.82
C SER A 53 -4.56 -18.16 -12.94
N ASP A 54 -4.51 -16.98 -13.56
CA ASP A 54 -3.30 -16.17 -13.63
C ASP A 54 -2.97 -15.59 -12.25
N TRP A 55 -1.99 -16.19 -11.58
CA TRP A 55 -1.52 -15.80 -10.26
C TRP A 55 -1.00 -14.37 -10.22
N ARG A 56 -0.56 -13.80 -11.35
CA ARG A 56 -0.10 -12.41 -11.43
C ARG A 56 -1.22 -11.43 -11.07
N LEU A 57 -2.48 -11.83 -11.23
CA LEU A 57 -3.65 -10.99 -10.93
C LEU A 57 -4.03 -11.01 -9.44
N TYR A 58 -3.39 -11.86 -8.63
CA TYR A 58 -3.77 -12.08 -7.24
C TYR A 58 -3.31 -10.87 -6.42
N GLY A 59 -4.16 -10.38 -5.52
CA GLY A 59 -3.86 -9.17 -4.74
C GLY A 59 -3.99 -7.84 -5.49
N GLN A 60 -4.31 -7.82 -6.79
CA GLN A 60 -4.46 -6.56 -7.56
C GLN A 60 -5.75 -5.76 -7.27
N GLY A 61 -6.48 -6.10 -6.21
CA GLY A 61 -7.74 -5.44 -5.85
C GLY A 61 -8.82 -5.55 -6.94
N ARG A 62 -8.77 -6.63 -7.73
CA ARG A 62 -9.79 -7.01 -8.72
C ARG A 62 -10.40 -8.36 -8.30
N PRO A 63 -11.72 -8.54 -8.46
CA PRO A 63 -12.38 -9.81 -8.17
C PRO A 63 -11.91 -10.88 -9.16
N LEU A 64 -11.47 -12.02 -8.64
CA LEU A 64 -11.05 -13.20 -9.40
C LEU A 64 -12.06 -14.35 -9.32
N THR A 65 -13.14 -14.13 -8.57
CA THR A 65 -14.20 -15.09 -8.34
C THR A 65 -15.56 -14.47 -8.60
N ALA A 66 -16.55 -15.31 -8.85
CA ALA A 66 -17.96 -14.98 -8.86
C ALA A 66 -18.75 -16.08 -8.15
N THR A 67 -19.94 -15.75 -7.66
CA THR A 67 -20.91 -16.73 -7.15
C THR A 67 -22.20 -16.64 -7.98
N SER A 68 -23.18 -17.48 -7.64
CA SER A 68 -24.52 -17.43 -8.23
C SER A 68 -25.15 -16.03 -8.06
N SER A 69 -25.06 -15.48 -6.85
CA SER A 69 -25.64 -14.21 -6.40
C SER A 69 -24.73 -12.98 -6.59
N VAL A 70 -23.41 -13.13 -6.48
CA VAL A 70 -22.45 -12.02 -6.52
C VAL A 70 -21.56 -12.11 -7.75
N LYS A 71 -21.76 -11.15 -8.66
CA LYS A 71 -20.92 -10.92 -9.83
C LYS A 71 -19.76 -9.95 -9.54
N PRO A 72 -18.65 -9.99 -10.31
CA PRO A 72 -17.48 -9.11 -10.14
C PRO A 72 -17.81 -7.62 -9.98
N TRP A 73 -18.79 -7.12 -10.74
CA TRP A 73 -19.17 -5.71 -10.70
C TRP A 73 -19.82 -5.31 -9.37
N HIS A 74 -20.49 -6.21 -8.66
CA HIS A 74 -21.04 -5.94 -7.33
C HIS A 74 -19.92 -5.69 -6.32
N VAL A 75 -18.90 -6.57 -6.33
CA VAL A 75 -17.70 -6.43 -5.49
C VAL A 75 -16.96 -5.15 -5.85
N MET A 76 -16.76 -4.88 -7.14
CA MET A 76 -16.10 -3.66 -7.59
C MET A 76 -16.87 -2.39 -7.17
N ARG A 77 -18.21 -2.43 -7.17
CA ARG A 77 -19.02 -1.31 -6.67
C ARG A 77 -18.75 -1.04 -5.19
N ALA A 78 -18.68 -2.09 -4.37
CA ALA A 78 -18.35 -1.99 -2.94
C ALA A 78 -16.93 -1.43 -2.73
N VAL A 79 -15.93 -2.01 -3.41
CA VAL A 79 -14.53 -1.56 -3.37
C VAL A 79 -14.40 -0.09 -3.79
N ASN A 80 -15.10 0.31 -4.85
CA ASN A 80 -15.05 1.69 -5.34
C ASN A 80 -15.73 2.68 -4.38
N ARG A 81 -16.80 2.27 -3.69
CA ARG A 81 -17.41 3.09 -2.63
C ARG A 81 -16.42 3.32 -1.49
N TYR A 82 -15.82 2.25 -0.98
CA TYR A 82 -14.79 2.33 0.07
C TYR A 82 -13.60 3.21 -0.35
N ARG A 83 -13.04 2.99 -1.56
CA ARG A 83 -11.94 3.80 -2.08
C ARG A 83 -12.28 5.28 -2.21
N ARG A 84 -13.53 5.63 -2.55
CA ARG A 84 -13.99 7.03 -2.54
C ARG A 84 -14.01 7.61 -1.13
N GLY A 85 -14.51 6.87 -0.15
CA GLY A 85 -14.51 7.29 1.25
C GLY A 85 -13.10 7.56 1.78
N VAL A 86 -12.17 6.63 1.56
CA VAL A 86 -10.75 6.79 1.95
C VAL A 86 -10.12 8.01 1.28
N ARG A 87 -10.37 8.24 -0.01
CA ARG A 87 -9.86 9.43 -0.70
C ARG A 87 -10.43 10.71 -0.13
N GLN A 88 -11.74 10.76 0.12
CA GLN A 88 -12.39 11.93 0.70
C GLN A 88 -11.82 12.24 2.09
N TYR A 89 -11.67 11.23 2.93
CA TYR A 89 -11.06 11.36 4.25
C TYR A 89 -9.64 11.95 4.17
N LEU A 90 -8.79 11.40 3.29
CA LEU A 90 -7.44 11.91 3.10
C LEU A 90 -7.43 13.37 2.58
N GLU A 91 -8.33 13.71 1.66
CA GLU A 91 -8.46 15.09 1.18
C GLU A 91 -8.85 16.06 2.31
N ASP A 92 -9.73 15.63 3.21
CA ASP A 92 -10.17 16.43 4.35
C ASP A 92 -9.04 16.63 5.36
N LEU A 93 -8.27 15.58 5.69
CA LEU A 93 -7.05 15.70 6.50
C LEU A 93 -6.06 16.70 5.89
N LEU A 94 -5.83 16.64 4.58
CA LEU A 94 -4.94 17.57 3.88
C LEU A 94 -5.48 19.00 3.87
N ARG A 95 -6.81 19.19 3.84
CA ARG A 95 -7.43 20.53 3.95
C ARG A 95 -7.29 21.09 5.35
N GLU A 96 -7.50 20.28 6.39
CA GLU A 96 -7.31 20.66 7.79
C GLU A 96 -5.86 21.06 8.09
N GLU A 97 -4.89 20.29 7.58
CA GLU A 97 -3.46 20.60 7.69
C GLU A 97 -3.12 21.97 7.10
N ARG A 98 -3.59 22.26 5.87
CA ARG A 98 -3.35 23.54 5.19
C ARG A 98 -3.94 24.74 5.95
N ARG A 99 -5.00 24.51 6.72
CA ARG A 99 -5.63 25.56 7.54
C ARG A 99 -5.03 25.67 8.95
N GLY A 100 -4.07 24.81 9.30
CA GLY A 100 -3.49 24.76 10.65
C GLY A 100 -4.47 24.25 11.71
N MET A 101 -5.50 23.48 11.31
CA MET A 101 -6.54 22.97 12.21
C MET A 101 -6.45 21.45 12.44
N LEU A 102 -5.38 20.81 11.98
CA LEU A 102 -5.21 19.37 12.09
C LEU A 102 -4.93 18.97 13.55
N GLY A 103 -5.81 18.15 14.13
CA GLY A 103 -5.60 17.59 15.46
C GLY A 103 -4.41 16.60 15.51
N ALA A 104 -3.90 16.33 16.72
CA ALA A 104 -2.72 15.47 16.90
C ALA A 104 -2.90 14.05 16.32
N THR A 105 -4.02 13.39 16.60
CA THR A 105 -4.33 12.06 16.06
C THR A 105 -4.36 12.04 14.53
N HIS A 106 -5.01 13.04 13.93
CA HIS A 106 -5.08 13.22 12.48
C HIS A 106 -3.71 13.52 11.86
N ALA A 107 -2.85 14.26 12.57
CA ALA A 107 -1.48 14.52 12.14
C ALA A 107 -0.64 13.24 12.10
N GLU A 108 -0.76 12.39 13.13
CA GLU A 108 -0.08 11.08 13.13
C GLU A 108 -0.57 10.17 12.01
N GLU A 109 -1.89 10.12 11.77
CA GLU A 109 -2.47 9.35 10.68
C GLU A 109 -1.96 9.80 9.31
N LEU A 110 -1.93 11.11 9.09
CA LEU A 110 -1.42 11.69 7.84
C LEU A 110 0.08 11.40 7.67
N ALA A 111 0.87 11.50 8.75
CA ALA A 111 2.30 11.15 8.73
C ALA A 111 2.52 9.67 8.41
N ARG A 112 1.74 8.76 9.02
CA ARG A 112 1.76 7.32 8.71
C ARG A 112 1.40 7.07 7.24
N HIS A 113 0.37 7.73 6.73
CA HIS A 113 -0.03 7.60 5.33
C HIS A 113 1.09 8.06 4.37
N ARG A 114 1.73 9.20 4.65
CA ARG A 114 2.89 9.70 3.89
C ARG A 114 4.05 8.71 3.88
N HIS A 115 4.41 8.19 5.07
CA HIS A 115 5.51 7.23 5.19
C HIS A 115 5.21 5.93 4.43
N TRP A 116 3.99 5.38 4.55
CA TRP A 116 3.60 4.20 3.77
C TRP A 116 3.58 4.46 2.26
N SER A 117 3.17 5.66 1.83
CA SER A 117 3.22 6.06 0.42
C SER A 117 4.66 6.12 -0.08
N PHE A 118 5.56 6.68 0.73
CA PHE A 118 7.00 6.69 0.47
C PHE A 118 7.55 5.26 0.33
N LEU A 119 7.30 4.37 1.30
CA LEU A 119 7.81 3.00 1.29
C LEU A 119 7.31 2.19 0.09
N ARG A 120 6.02 2.29 -0.24
CA ARG A 120 5.45 1.59 -1.40
C ARG A 120 6.15 1.96 -2.70
N ARG A 121 6.54 3.22 -2.86
CA ARG A 121 7.28 3.68 -4.04
C ARG A 121 8.74 3.29 -3.97
N LEU A 122 9.38 3.47 -2.81
CA LEU A 122 10.78 3.10 -2.61
C LEU A 122 11.03 1.63 -2.99
N ILE A 123 10.18 0.73 -2.49
CA ILE A 123 10.26 -0.72 -2.73
C ILE A 123 9.67 -1.09 -4.10
N GLY A 124 8.43 -0.67 -4.36
CA GLY A 124 7.68 -1.13 -5.54
C GLY A 124 8.21 -0.59 -6.88
N GLU A 125 8.91 0.54 -6.86
CA GLU A 125 9.59 1.10 -8.04
C GLU A 125 11.11 0.81 -8.03
N GLU A 126 11.60 -0.02 -7.10
CA GLU A 126 13.02 -0.39 -6.94
C GLU A 126 13.96 0.82 -6.87
N ILE A 127 13.50 1.89 -6.21
CA ILE A 127 14.19 3.19 -6.23
C ILE A 127 15.51 3.09 -5.44
N LEU A 128 15.55 2.32 -4.36
CA LEU A 128 16.77 2.15 -3.57
C LEU A 128 17.86 1.44 -4.39
N GLU A 129 17.49 0.38 -5.11
CA GLU A 129 18.40 -0.42 -5.93
C GLU A 129 18.95 0.40 -7.12
N ARG A 130 18.09 1.23 -7.73
CA ARG A 130 18.44 2.03 -8.92
C ARG A 130 19.21 3.30 -8.58
N TYR A 131 18.92 3.94 -7.45
CA TYR A 131 19.43 5.29 -7.12
C TYR A 131 20.17 5.37 -5.77
N GLY A 132 20.32 4.25 -5.07
CA GLY A 132 21.05 4.15 -3.80
C GLY A 132 22.57 3.98 -3.94
N ASN A 133 23.13 4.07 -5.15
CA ASN A 133 24.58 4.10 -5.34
C ASN A 133 25.09 5.55 -5.32
N ILE A 134 25.91 5.87 -4.32
CA ILE A 134 26.40 7.22 -4.06
C ILE A 134 27.92 7.24 -4.23
N ALA A 135 28.41 8.14 -5.08
CA ALA A 135 29.83 8.34 -5.28
C ALA A 135 30.51 8.98 -4.05
N GLU A 136 31.76 8.58 -3.80
CA GLU A 136 32.59 8.93 -2.64
C GLU A 136 32.80 10.45 -2.46
N ARG A 137 32.81 11.21 -3.56
CA ARG A 137 32.97 12.68 -3.60
C ARG A 137 31.74 13.49 -3.16
N SER A 138 30.73 12.84 -2.62
CA SER A 138 29.55 13.56 -2.12
C SER A 138 29.89 14.16 -0.75
N ASP A 139 30.11 15.48 -0.69
CA ASP A 139 30.45 16.26 0.52
C ASP A 139 29.39 16.23 1.65
N GLY A 140 28.41 15.31 1.59
CA GLY A 140 27.37 15.13 2.60
C GLY A 140 27.53 13.84 3.40
N LYS A 141 27.21 13.90 4.70
CA LYS A 141 27.01 12.73 5.56
C LYS A 141 26.09 11.73 4.84
N GLY A 142 26.43 10.44 4.86
CA GLY A 142 25.92 9.44 3.90
C GLY A 142 24.40 9.42 3.66
N ILE A 143 23.58 9.70 4.68
CA ILE A 143 22.11 9.79 4.55
C ILE A 143 21.63 11.03 3.79
N ASP A 144 22.30 12.17 3.92
CA ASP A 144 21.93 13.40 3.20
C ASP A 144 22.18 13.24 1.70
N ALA A 145 23.26 12.54 1.34
CA ALA A 145 23.55 12.20 -0.04
C ALA A 145 22.50 11.22 -0.61
N LEU A 146 22.07 10.23 0.19
CA LEU A 146 21.00 9.30 -0.20
C LEU A 146 19.68 10.05 -0.40
N ALA A 147 19.30 10.91 0.54
CA ALA A 147 18.06 11.66 0.45
C ALA A 147 18.01 12.54 -0.82
N ARG A 148 19.15 13.13 -1.21
CA ARG A 148 19.27 13.88 -2.48
C ARG A 148 19.16 12.98 -3.71
N SER A 149 19.76 11.80 -3.72
CA SER A 149 19.68 10.90 -4.88
C SER A 149 18.26 10.37 -5.11
N LEU A 150 17.50 10.13 -4.02
CA LEU A 150 16.13 9.63 -4.10
C LEU A 150 15.08 10.74 -4.32
N ALA A 151 15.40 12.02 -4.05
CA ALA A 151 14.47 13.14 -4.17
C ALA A 151 13.80 13.27 -5.55
N ARG A 152 14.60 13.18 -6.63
CA ARG A 152 14.08 13.28 -8.00
C ARG A 152 13.16 12.12 -8.39
N PRO A 153 13.55 10.84 -8.27
CA PRO A 153 12.64 9.73 -8.60
C PRO A 153 11.39 9.71 -7.71
N LEU A 154 11.52 10.08 -6.43
CA LEU A 154 10.37 10.18 -5.52
C LEU A 154 9.54 11.45 -5.71
N ARG A 155 9.96 12.40 -6.55
CA ARG A 155 9.27 13.71 -6.74
C ARG A 155 8.96 14.39 -5.39
N MET A 156 9.92 14.33 -4.49
CA MET A 156 9.80 14.76 -3.10
C MET A 156 11.03 15.57 -2.71
N PRO A 157 10.91 16.66 -1.92
CA PRO A 157 12.07 17.40 -1.43
C PRO A 157 13.04 16.51 -0.65
N ALA A 158 14.35 16.72 -0.81
CA ALA A 158 15.37 15.91 -0.13
C ALA A 158 15.22 15.93 1.41
N ALA A 159 14.75 17.05 1.98
CA ALA A 159 14.47 17.14 3.42
C ALA A 159 13.35 16.18 3.85
N GLU A 160 12.28 16.06 3.06
CA GLU A 160 11.16 15.15 3.34
C GLU A 160 11.55 13.69 3.12
N VAL A 161 12.33 13.40 2.07
CA VAL A 161 12.91 12.06 1.86
C VAL A 161 13.75 11.63 3.05
N LYS A 162 14.60 12.53 3.56
CA LYS A 162 15.45 12.24 4.72
C LYS A 162 14.63 11.81 5.94
N LEU A 163 13.52 12.50 6.23
CA LEU A 163 12.63 12.16 7.34
C LEU A 163 12.08 10.72 7.26
N HIS A 164 11.90 10.19 6.05
CA HIS A 164 11.42 8.81 5.87
C HIS A 164 12.54 7.77 5.80
N VAL A 165 13.72 8.13 5.31
CA VAL A 165 14.89 7.24 5.20
C VAL A 165 15.59 7.05 6.55
N GLU A 166 15.59 8.08 7.39
CA GLU A 166 16.32 8.06 8.66
C GLU A 166 15.85 6.98 9.65
N PRO A 167 14.53 6.74 9.83
CA PRO A 167 14.05 5.58 10.59
C PRO A 167 14.53 4.25 10.01
N LEU A 168 14.53 4.09 8.68
CA LEU A 168 14.95 2.83 8.04
C LEU A 168 16.41 2.49 8.30
N LEU A 169 17.28 3.51 8.32
CA LEU A 169 18.69 3.33 8.69
C LEU A 169 18.84 3.04 10.18
N ARG A 170 18.15 3.80 11.02
CA ARG A 170 18.20 3.65 12.48
C ARG A 170 17.77 2.25 12.93
N ASP A 171 16.70 1.74 12.32
CA ASP A 171 16.10 0.45 12.65
C ASP A 171 16.78 -0.71 11.91
N GLY A 172 17.81 -0.42 11.10
CA GLY A 172 18.63 -1.40 10.42
C GLY A 172 18.00 -2.03 9.19
N HIS A 173 16.87 -1.51 8.68
CA HIS A 173 16.22 -2.00 7.45
C HIS A 173 17.02 -1.69 6.18
N ILE A 174 17.82 -0.62 6.20
CA ILE A 174 18.76 -0.30 5.14
C ILE A 174 20.15 -0.06 5.72
N TYR A 175 21.19 -0.42 4.97
CA TYR A 175 22.57 -0.20 5.38
C TYR A 175 23.46 0.20 4.19
N PRO A 176 24.53 0.96 4.44
CA PRO A 176 25.54 1.25 3.43
C PRO A 176 26.54 0.08 3.31
N ALA A 177 26.74 -0.42 2.10
CA ALA A 177 27.78 -1.37 1.73
C ALA A 177 28.84 -0.70 0.82
N PRO A 178 30.10 -1.14 0.86
CA PRO A 178 31.11 -0.67 -0.09
C PRO A 178 30.74 -1.07 -1.52
N ALA A 179 30.78 -0.11 -2.45
CA ALA A 179 30.63 -0.38 -3.88
C ALA A 179 31.99 -0.64 -4.55
N SER A 180 32.02 -1.43 -5.62
CA SER A 180 33.23 -1.88 -6.34
C SER A 180 34.04 -0.79 -7.06
N GLY A 181 33.94 0.48 -6.64
CA GLY A 181 34.63 1.63 -7.24
C GLY A 181 34.74 2.82 -6.29
N GLY A 182 34.89 2.59 -4.98
CA GLY A 182 35.00 3.63 -3.95
C GLY A 182 33.65 4.24 -3.52
N GLY A 183 32.53 3.93 -4.18
CA GLY A 183 31.21 4.42 -3.76
C GLY A 183 30.64 3.72 -2.52
N ARG A 184 29.51 4.22 -2.03
CA ARG A 184 28.62 3.50 -1.10
C ARG A 184 27.35 3.08 -1.84
N ARG A 185 27.00 1.80 -1.74
CA ARG A 185 25.71 1.26 -2.19
C ARG A 185 24.83 1.03 -0.98
N TRP A 186 23.63 1.60 -1.00
CA TRP A 186 22.62 1.31 0.01
C TRP A 186 21.82 0.06 -0.38
N SER A 187 21.62 -0.83 0.57
CA SER A 187 20.94 -2.12 0.39
C SER A 187 19.97 -2.39 1.53
N TRP A 188 18.99 -3.24 1.27
CA TRP A 188 18.10 -3.80 2.30
C TRP A 188 18.82 -4.86 3.13
N SER A 189 18.50 -4.92 4.44
CA SER A 189 18.90 -5.99 5.39
C SER A 189 18.33 -7.36 5.03
#